data_AF-A0A2N3N374-F1
#
_entry.id   AF-A0A2N3N374-F1
#
_cell.length_a   1.000
_cell.length_b   1.000
_cell.length_c   1.000
_cell.angle_alpha   90.00
_cell.angle_beta   90.00
_cell.angle_gamma   90.00
#
_symmetry.space_group_name_H-M   'P 1'
#
loop_
_entity.id
_entity.type
_entity.pdbx_description
1 polymer ?
#
loop_
_entity_poly.entity_id
_entity_poly.type
_entity_poly.pdbx_seq_one_letter_code
_entity_poly.pdbx_strand_id
1 'polypeptide(L)'
;SLKDRAEHARLADPARNAATRVGAPSPARAAPLMSVEKSSPVQHLVSQFPGALRPDRTGFDAFRSISPAGTVSGAPKVKAMELIAELEKEKRGVYAGAVGYFGYGGV
;
A
#
# COMPACT_ATOMS: atom_id res chain seq x y z
N SER A 1 0.55 -19.97 2.97
CA SER A 1 -0.58 -20.75 3.53
C SER A 1 -1.92 -20.24 2.98
N LEU A 2 -3.03 -20.96 3.18
CA LEU A 2 -4.39 -20.46 2.90
C LEU A 2 -4.67 -19.17 3.70
N LYS A 3 -4.24 -19.15 4.98
CA LYS A 3 -4.32 -17.98 5.86
C LYS A 3 -3.61 -16.77 5.24
N ASP A 4 -2.32 -16.91 4.91
CA ASP A 4 -1.51 -15.79 4.40
C ASP A 4 -2.03 -15.26 3.06
N ARG A 5 -2.56 -16.15 2.19
CA ARG A 5 -3.20 -15.73 0.94
C ARG A 5 -4.48 -14.94 1.18
N ALA A 6 -5.26 -15.31 2.18
CA ALA A 6 -6.47 -14.59 2.57
C ALA A 6 -6.15 -13.23 3.19
N GLU A 7 -5.14 -13.16 4.06
CA GLU A 7 -4.63 -11.90 4.62
C GLU A 7 -4.08 -10.99 3.53
N HIS A 8 -3.29 -11.53 2.62
CA HIS A 8 -2.75 -10.80 1.48
C HIS A 8 -3.85 -10.25 0.57
N ALA A 9 -4.86 -11.06 0.23
CA ALA A 9 -6.00 -10.62 -0.57
C ALA A 9 -6.76 -9.47 0.11
N ARG A 10 -6.96 -9.56 1.43
CA ARG A 10 -7.64 -8.52 2.22
C ARG A 10 -6.92 -7.16 2.15
N LEU A 11 -5.59 -7.15 2.02
CA LEU A 11 -4.78 -5.94 1.93
C LEU A 11 -4.53 -5.49 0.48
N ALA A 12 -4.51 -6.43 -0.46
CA ALA A 12 -4.35 -6.18 -1.89
C ALA A 12 -5.48 -5.31 -2.46
N ASP A 13 -6.73 -5.55 -2.04
CA ASP A 13 -7.88 -4.81 -2.57
C ASP A 13 -7.87 -3.32 -2.19
N PRO A 14 -7.68 -2.93 -0.90
CA PRO A 14 -7.49 -1.53 -0.53
C PRO A 14 -6.31 -0.86 -1.25
N ALA A 15 -5.20 -1.58 -1.45
CA ALA A 15 -4.03 -1.05 -2.16
C ALA A 15 -4.34 -0.78 -3.65
N ARG A 16 -5.00 -1.74 -4.32
CA ARG A 16 -5.50 -1.58 -5.69
C ARG A 16 -6.45 -0.39 -5.80
N ASN A 17 -7.39 -0.26 -4.87
CA ASN A 17 -8.37 0.82 -4.85
C ASN A 17 -7.74 2.21 -4.61
N ALA A 18 -6.69 2.28 -3.80
CA ALA A 18 -5.92 3.52 -3.61
C ALA A 18 -5.19 3.92 -4.90
N ALA A 19 -4.62 2.95 -5.62
CA ALA A 19 -3.95 3.19 -6.90
C ALA A 19 -4.93 3.63 -8.00
N THR A 20 -6.09 2.99 -8.13
CA THR A 20 -7.10 3.36 -9.14
C THR A 20 -7.73 4.72 -8.87
N ARG A 21 -7.80 5.16 -7.61
CA ARG A 21 -8.33 6.48 -7.23
C ARG A 21 -7.56 7.64 -7.87
N VAL A 22 -6.25 7.50 -8.09
CA VAL A 22 -5.37 8.54 -8.66
C VAL A 22 -4.84 8.17 -10.05
N GLY A 23 -4.93 6.89 -10.43
CA GLY A 23 -4.48 6.37 -11.71
C GLY A 23 -5.41 6.72 -12.87
N ALA A 24 -4.83 6.84 -14.06
CA ALA A 24 -5.55 6.95 -15.31
C ALA A 24 -6.31 5.65 -15.60
N PRO A 25 -7.50 5.73 -16.22
CA PRO A 25 -8.19 4.56 -16.76
C PRO A 25 -7.25 3.86 -17.73
N SER A 26 -6.90 2.62 -17.42
CA SER A 26 -5.97 1.80 -18.19
C SER A 26 -6.46 0.36 -18.14
N PRO A 27 -6.30 -0.44 -19.22
CA PRO A 27 -6.47 -1.87 -19.11
C PRO A 27 -5.57 -2.38 -17.99
N ALA A 28 -6.07 -3.35 -17.22
CA ALA A 28 -5.31 -3.97 -16.15
C ALA A 28 -4.01 -4.54 -16.74
N ARG A 29 -2.87 -3.93 -16.44
CA ARG A 29 -1.58 -4.49 -16.81
C ARG A 29 -1.40 -5.81 -16.08
N ALA A 30 -0.96 -6.85 -16.79
CA ALA A 30 -0.56 -8.09 -16.17
C ALA A 30 0.61 -7.80 -15.24
N ALA A 31 0.38 -7.95 -13.94
CA ALA A 31 1.36 -7.74 -12.90
C ALA A 31 1.40 -8.97 -12.00
N PRO A 32 2.56 -9.31 -11.41
CA PRO A 32 2.64 -10.40 -10.45
C PRO A 32 1.67 -10.16 -9.30
N LEU A 33 0.79 -11.14 -9.07
CA LEU A 33 -0.09 -11.19 -7.92
C LEU A 33 0.30 -12.39 -7.07
N MET A 34 0.42 -12.20 -5.76
CA MET A 34 0.80 -13.24 -4.82
C MET A 34 2.12 -13.94 -5.21
N SER A 35 3.10 -13.18 -5.72
CA SER A 35 4.45 -13.69 -5.98
C SER A 35 5.25 -13.76 -4.69
N VAL A 36 6.04 -14.82 -4.53
CA VAL A 36 6.95 -14.95 -3.38
C VAL A 36 8.26 -14.24 -3.69
N GLU A 37 8.54 -13.17 -2.97
CA GLU A 37 9.83 -12.47 -3.01
C GLU A 37 10.71 -12.92 -1.84
N LYS A 38 11.95 -13.29 -2.15
CA LYS A 38 12.90 -13.80 -1.16
C LYS A 38 13.83 -12.69 -0.73
N SER A 39 13.74 -12.31 0.53
CA SER A 39 14.72 -11.46 1.21
C SER A 39 15.47 -12.32 2.24
N SER A 40 16.67 -11.93 2.63
CA SER A 40 17.34 -12.57 3.77
C SER A 40 16.90 -11.83 5.04
N PRO A 41 16.37 -12.48 6.10
CA PRO A 41 16.16 -13.92 6.30
C PRO A 41 14.74 -14.43 5.99
N VAL A 42 13.83 -13.60 5.47
CA VAL A 42 12.39 -13.92 5.33
C VAL A 42 11.87 -13.81 3.89
N GLN A 43 10.79 -14.54 3.59
CA GLN A 43 10.11 -14.47 2.29
C GLN A 43 8.78 -13.74 2.45
N HIS A 44 8.44 -12.88 1.49
CA HIS A 44 7.22 -12.10 1.47
C HIS A 44 6.32 -12.51 0.32
N LEU A 45 5.01 -12.54 0.57
CA LEU A 45 4.02 -12.57 -0.50
C LEU A 45 3.80 -11.13 -0.98
N VAL A 46 3.96 -10.89 -2.28
CA VAL A 46 3.95 -9.54 -2.88
C VAL A 46 2.96 -9.52 -4.04
N SER A 47 2.24 -8.41 -4.18
CA SER A 47 1.44 -8.10 -5.36
C SER A 47 1.77 -6.70 -5.83
N GLN A 48 1.83 -6.53 -7.15
CA GLN A 48 2.11 -5.24 -7.77
C GLN A 48 0.87 -4.70 -8.48
N PHE A 49 0.65 -3.39 -8.37
CA PHE A 49 -0.47 -2.69 -9.01
C PHE A 49 0.08 -1.54 -9.88
N PRO A 50 0.71 -1.85 -11.03
CA PRO A 50 1.23 -0.83 -11.92
C PRO A 50 0.10 0.00 -12.53
N GLY A 51 0.33 1.30 -12.66
CA GLY A 51 -0.61 2.22 -13.28
C GLY A 51 0.09 3.51 -13.70
N ALA A 52 -0.50 4.21 -14.65
CA ALA A 52 -0.12 5.58 -14.97
C ALA A 52 -0.92 6.53 -14.07
N LEU A 53 -0.29 7.58 -13.57
CA LEU A 53 -0.96 8.64 -12.84
C LEU A 53 -1.86 9.44 -13.81
N ARG A 54 -3.00 9.96 -13.35
CA ARG A 54 -3.80 10.86 -14.19
C ARG A 54 -3.04 12.16 -14.47
N PRO A 55 -3.29 12.83 -15.61
CA PRO A 55 -2.67 14.11 -15.95
C PRO A 55 -2.94 15.23 -14.92
N ASP A 56 -4.04 15.13 -14.16
CA ASP A 56 -4.44 16.09 -13.13
C ASP A 56 -3.88 15.78 -11.73
N ARG A 57 -2.96 14.82 -11.60
CA ARG A 57 -2.44 14.34 -10.31
C ARG A 57 -0.93 14.38 -10.26
N THR A 58 -0.41 14.47 -9.05
CA THR A 58 1.03 14.53 -8.73
C THR A 58 1.48 13.29 -7.93
N GLY A 59 2.79 13.07 -7.83
CA GLY A 59 3.34 12.02 -6.96
C GLY A 59 2.89 12.17 -5.50
N PHE A 60 2.67 13.40 -5.03
CA PHE A 60 2.12 13.68 -3.70
C PHE A 60 0.68 13.18 -3.54
N ASP A 61 -0.16 13.32 -4.58
CA ASP A 61 -1.53 12.79 -4.55
C ASP A 61 -1.52 11.26 -4.47
N ALA A 62 -0.60 10.61 -5.17
CA ALA A 62 -0.42 9.16 -5.11
C ALA A 62 0.06 8.71 -3.73
N PHE A 63 1.03 9.40 -3.14
CA PHE A 63 1.49 9.11 -1.78
C PHE A 63 0.36 9.29 -0.76
N ARG A 64 -0.39 10.39 -0.85
CA ARG A 64 -1.51 10.68 0.05
C ARG A 64 -2.65 9.66 -0.07
N SER A 65 -2.87 9.09 -1.25
CA SER A 65 -3.95 8.10 -1.44
C SER A 65 -3.67 6.77 -0.74
N ILE A 66 -2.40 6.37 -0.65
CA ILE A 66 -1.99 5.07 -0.09
C ILE A 66 -1.58 5.17 1.38
N SER A 67 -1.05 6.31 1.83
CA SER A 67 -0.51 6.48 3.19
C SER A 67 -1.60 6.49 4.27
N PRO A 68 -1.34 5.96 5.49
CA PRO A 68 -0.30 4.99 5.81
C PRO A 68 -0.59 3.62 5.17
N ALA A 69 0.44 2.80 4.96
CA ALA A 69 0.28 1.54 4.22
C ALA A 69 -0.71 0.58 4.90
N GLY A 70 -1.51 -0.12 4.09
CA GLY A 70 -2.50 -1.09 4.58
C GLY A 70 -1.86 -2.25 5.34
N THR A 71 -0.64 -2.65 4.97
CA THR A 71 0.11 -3.76 5.59
C THR A 71 0.55 -3.47 7.03
N VAL A 72 0.66 -2.20 7.42
CA VAL A 72 1.06 -1.78 8.77
C VAL A 72 -0.10 -1.21 9.58
N SER A 73 -1.25 -0.98 8.95
CA SER A 73 -2.45 -0.44 9.60
C SER A 73 -3.59 -1.46 9.70
N GLY A 74 -3.89 -2.20 8.63
CA GLY A 74 -4.99 -3.15 8.54
C GLY A 74 -6.14 -2.68 7.64
N ALA A 75 -7.22 -3.48 7.59
CA ALA A 75 -8.41 -3.22 6.77
C ALA A 75 -9.71 -3.59 7.50
N PRO A 76 -10.72 -2.69 7.59
CA PRO A 76 -10.75 -1.30 7.08
C PRO A 76 -9.78 -0.35 7.80
N LYS A 77 -9.06 0.49 7.03
CA LYS A 77 -7.92 1.29 7.51
C LYS A 77 -8.25 2.15 8.74
N VAL A 78 -9.33 2.93 8.70
CA VAL A 78 -9.70 3.85 9.79
C VAL A 78 -9.93 3.09 11.08
N LYS A 79 -10.76 2.04 11.05
CA LYS A 79 -11.09 1.28 12.26
C LYS A 79 -9.87 0.55 12.82
N ALA A 80 -9.01 0.02 11.94
CA ALA A 80 -7.80 -0.65 12.37
C ALA A 80 -6.82 0.31 13.06
N MET A 81 -6.67 1.55 12.56
CA MET A 81 -5.85 2.58 13.22
C MET A 81 -6.41 3.03 14.57
N GLU A 82 -7.74 3.13 14.73
CA GLU A 82 -8.37 3.42 16.03
C GLU A 82 -8.01 2.34 17.07
N LEU A 83 -8.15 1.06 16.69
CA LEU A 83 -7.83 -0.07 17.57
C LEU A 83 -6.33 -0.13 17.89
N ILE A 84 -5.47 0.16 16.92
CA ILE A 84 -4.02 0.27 17.15
C ILE A 84 -3.73 1.34 18.20
N ALA A 85 -4.32 2.52 18.06
CA ALA A 85 -4.10 3.62 18.99
C ALA A 85 -4.60 3.29 20.41
N GLU A 86 -5.73 2.60 20.52
CA GLU A 86 -6.28 2.14 21.81
C GLU A 86 -5.37 1.10 22.50
N LEU A 87 -4.80 0.18 21.72
CA LEU A 87 -4.00 -0.92 22.24
C LEU A 87 -2.55 -0.52 22.52
N GLU A 88 -1.90 0.24 21.65
CA GLU A 88 -0.48 0.59 21.76
C GLU A 88 -0.21 1.69 22.79
N LYS A 89 -1.19 2.59 23.03
CA LYS A 89 -1.12 3.70 24.01
C LYS A 89 0.05 4.66 23.86
N GLU A 90 0.80 4.53 22.77
CA GLU A 90 1.96 5.33 22.38
C GLU A 90 1.85 5.66 20.89
N LYS A 91 2.44 6.79 20.47
CA LYS A 91 2.47 7.14 19.05
C LYS A 91 3.63 6.42 18.37
N ARG A 92 3.37 5.76 17.25
CA ARG A 92 4.40 5.08 16.43
C ARG A 92 5.50 6.00 15.89
N GLY A 93 5.26 7.32 15.82
CA GLY A 93 6.24 8.27 15.31
C GLY A 93 6.62 7.96 13.86
N VAL A 94 7.91 7.72 13.62
CA VAL A 94 8.43 7.33 12.29
C VAL A 94 8.13 5.87 11.91
N TYR A 95 7.89 5.00 12.90
CA TYR A 95 7.57 3.60 12.65
C TYR A 95 6.23 3.48 11.91
N ALA A 96 6.16 2.59 10.92
CA ALA A 96 5.01 2.44 10.02
C ALA A 96 4.64 3.72 9.22
N GLY A 97 5.51 4.73 9.21
CA GLY A 97 5.45 5.89 8.33
C GLY A 97 6.00 5.59 6.93
N ALA A 98 6.55 6.61 6.27
CA ALA A 98 7.23 6.45 4.99
C ALA A 98 8.46 7.37 4.91
N VAL A 99 9.46 6.95 4.15
CA VAL A 99 10.68 7.71 3.85
C VAL A 99 10.85 7.70 2.33
N GLY A 100 11.15 8.87 1.75
CA GLY A 100 11.33 9.04 0.31
C GLY A 100 11.70 10.48 -0.03
N TYR A 101 11.85 10.76 -1.32
CA TYR A 101 12.09 12.09 -1.86
C TYR A 101 11.12 12.37 -3.02
N PHE A 102 10.89 13.64 -3.33
CA PHE A 102 10.16 14.09 -4.52
C PHE A 102 11.07 15.04 -5.29
N GLY A 103 11.52 14.65 -6.47
CA GLY A 103 12.33 15.48 -7.35
C GLY A 103 11.49 16.35 -8.28
N TYR A 104 12.11 17.44 -8.74
CA TYR A 104 11.48 18.43 -9.62
C TYR A 104 11.10 17.89 -11.02
N GLY A 105 11.57 16.68 -11.39
CA GLY A 105 11.28 16.03 -12.66
C GLY A 105 10.13 15.02 -12.64
N GLY A 106 9.35 14.94 -11.54
CA GLY A 106 8.30 13.93 -11.38
C GLY A 106 8.82 12.54 -10.95
N VAL A 107 10.07 12.47 -10.48
CA VAL A 107 10.69 11.29 -9.83
C VAL A 107 11.12 11.68 -8.44
#